data_AF-A0A523SN83-F1
#
_entry.id   AF-A0A523SN83-F1
#
_cell.length_a   1.000
_cell.length_b   1.000
_cell.length_c   1.000
_cell.angle_alpha   90.00
_cell.angle_beta   90.00
_cell.angle_gamma   90.00
#
_symmetry.space_group_name_H-M   'P 1'
#
loop_
_entity.id
_entity.type
_entity.pdbx_description
1 polymer ?
#
loop_
_entity_poly.entity_id
_entity_poly.type
_entity_poly.pdbx_seq_one_letter_code
_entity_poly.pdbx_strand_id
1 'polypeptide(L)'
;MLSGEDLVRKAELISAIRDYESRRVRRKEGWVDFTVSPSGSDDKILIRVITGVSSGAGYVGVDTVKEMSVVLKKRNYDKGILIGKRFTKAAESEMEHENIEMISERIMPHFKSERLYLVINGCIEKLCRAKCGLVPVKESDCKGYVDGRYVCDVRLVSDNASFHFERGWTDFLDNDLTKLLAIQKALND
;
A
#
# COMPACT_ATOMS: atom_id res chain seq x y z
N MET A 1 6.48 7.04 15.84
CA MET A 1 5.95 8.13 14.99
C MET A 1 6.25 7.73 13.56
N LEU A 2 5.24 7.58 12.69
CA LEU A 2 5.50 7.18 11.29
C LEU A 2 6.37 8.22 10.57
N SER A 3 7.35 7.77 9.81
CA SER A 3 8.12 8.60 8.88
C SER A 3 7.32 8.88 7.60
N GLY A 4 7.80 9.82 6.76
CA GLY A 4 7.19 10.04 5.45
C GLY A 4 7.25 8.79 4.55
N GLU A 5 8.33 8.02 4.67
CA GLU A 5 8.49 6.74 3.95
C GLU A 5 7.51 5.66 4.45
N ASP A 6 7.16 5.65 5.74
CA ASP A 6 6.14 4.71 6.24
C ASP A 6 4.75 5.02 5.68
N LEU A 7 4.41 6.30 5.47
CA LEU A 7 3.17 6.69 4.82
C LEU A 7 3.16 6.32 3.33
N VAL A 8 4.32 6.37 2.67
CA VAL A 8 4.47 5.91 1.29
C VAL A 8 4.24 4.40 1.19
N ARG A 9 4.83 3.62 2.10
CA ARG A 9 4.58 2.16 2.19
C ARG A 9 3.10 1.84 2.40
N LYS A 10 2.40 2.65 3.21
CA LYS A 10 0.93 2.52 3.36
C LYS A 10 0.19 2.72 2.05
N ALA A 11 0.59 3.69 1.23
CA ALA A 11 -0.01 3.91 -0.09
C ALA A 11 0.18 2.71 -1.02
N GLU A 12 1.38 2.11 -1.00
CA GLU A 12 1.69 0.89 -1.75
C GLU A 12 0.84 -0.29 -1.26
N LEU A 13 0.72 -0.47 0.06
CA LEU A 13 -0.12 -1.50 0.68
C LEU A 13 -1.60 -1.34 0.26
N ILE A 14 -2.17 -0.15 0.39
CA ILE A 14 -3.55 0.13 0.01
C ILE A 14 -3.77 -0.13 -1.48
N SER A 15 -2.81 0.26 -2.32
CA SER A 15 -2.88 0.01 -3.76
C SER A 15 -2.90 -1.50 -4.05
N ALA A 16 -2.03 -2.28 -3.41
CA ALA A 16 -2.00 -3.73 -3.57
C ALA A 16 -3.31 -4.39 -3.11
N ILE A 17 -3.84 -4.00 -1.95
CA ILE A 17 -5.07 -4.61 -1.40
C ILE A 17 -6.30 -4.26 -2.23
N ARG A 18 -6.33 -3.06 -2.79
CA ARG A 18 -7.42 -2.58 -3.66
C ARG A 18 -7.28 -3.01 -5.12
N ASP A 19 -6.23 -3.78 -5.43
CA ASP A 19 -5.90 -4.20 -6.79
C ASP A 19 -5.82 -3.00 -7.75
N TYR A 20 -5.04 -2.01 -7.32
CA TYR A 20 -4.74 -0.82 -8.10
C TYR A 20 -3.40 -0.98 -8.83
N GLU A 21 -3.42 -0.74 -10.13
CA GLU A 21 -2.23 -0.69 -10.97
C GLU A 21 -1.62 0.70 -10.95
N SER A 22 -0.32 0.78 -10.62
CA SER A 22 0.41 2.05 -10.62
C SER A 22 0.78 2.45 -12.04
N ARG A 23 0.24 3.57 -12.51
CA ARG A 23 0.56 4.15 -13.81
C ARG A 23 1.73 5.15 -13.73
N ARG A 24 1.82 5.89 -12.63
CA ARG A 24 2.85 6.92 -12.45
C ARG A 24 3.06 7.31 -10.99
N VAL A 25 4.33 7.46 -10.60
CA VAL A 25 4.73 8.05 -9.32
C VAL A 25 5.42 9.40 -9.57
N ARG A 26 5.06 10.44 -8.81
CA ARG A 26 5.75 11.75 -8.82
C ARG A 26 6.13 12.11 -7.40
N ARG A 27 7.42 12.33 -7.15
CA ARG A 27 7.94 12.81 -5.86
C ARG A 27 8.18 14.32 -5.94
N LYS A 28 7.74 15.04 -4.91
CA LYS A 28 8.00 16.46 -4.70
C LYS A 28 8.44 16.67 -3.26
N GLU A 29 9.01 17.84 -2.98
CA GLU A 29 9.26 18.24 -1.60
C GLU A 29 7.93 18.27 -0.82
N GLY A 30 7.86 17.51 0.28
CA GLY A 30 6.68 17.44 1.13
C GLY A 30 5.60 16.43 0.73
N TRP A 31 5.59 15.88 -0.50
CA TRP A 31 4.61 14.85 -0.87
C TRP A 31 5.00 13.93 -2.02
N VAL A 32 4.31 12.80 -2.10
CA VAL A 32 4.40 11.82 -3.20
C VAL A 32 3.02 11.58 -3.79
N ASP A 33 2.88 11.71 -5.10
CA ASP A 33 1.64 11.43 -5.84
C ASP A 33 1.76 10.11 -6.59
N PHE A 34 0.80 9.22 -6.38
CA PHE A 34 0.57 8.02 -7.18
C PHE A 34 -0.65 8.24 -8.05
N THR A 35 -0.50 8.04 -9.36
CA THR A 35 -1.62 7.88 -10.27
C THR A 35 -1.83 6.39 -10.48
N VAL A 36 -2.99 5.91 -10.06
CA VAL A 36 -3.34 4.49 -10.09
C VAL A 36 -4.69 4.29 -10.78
N SER A 37 -4.96 3.07 -11.23
CA SER A 37 -6.26 2.66 -11.75
C SER A 37 -6.65 1.29 -11.18
N PRO A 38 -7.92 1.02 -10.85
CA PRO A 38 -8.36 -0.34 -10.55
C PRO A 38 -8.08 -1.27 -11.73
N SER A 39 -7.66 -2.50 -11.45
CA SER A 39 -7.46 -3.52 -12.48
C SER A 39 -8.72 -3.70 -13.33
N GLY A 40 -8.58 -3.60 -14.65
CA GLY A 40 -9.70 -3.69 -15.59
C GLY A 40 -10.63 -2.48 -15.64
N SER A 41 -10.26 -1.36 -15.00
CA SER A 41 -10.96 -0.07 -15.09
C SER A 41 -10.04 1.02 -15.65
N ASP A 42 -10.65 1.98 -16.35
CA ASP A 42 -9.97 3.21 -16.79
C ASP A 42 -10.06 4.35 -15.78
N ASP A 43 -10.70 4.12 -14.63
CA ASP A 43 -10.78 5.09 -13.55
C ASP A 43 -9.37 5.53 -13.13
N LYS A 44 -9.20 6.85 -13.06
CA LYS A 44 -7.95 7.50 -12.75
C LYS A 44 -8.01 8.04 -11.33
N ILE A 45 -7.30 7.37 -10.42
CA ILE A 45 -7.28 7.70 -8.99
C ILE A 45 -5.96 8.39 -8.65
N LEU A 46 -6.03 9.50 -7.91
CA LEU A 46 -4.87 10.16 -7.32
C LEU A 46 -4.75 9.75 -5.85
N ILE A 47 -3.67 9.08 -5.49
CA ILE A 47 -3.27 8.90 -4.10
C ILE A 47 -2.14 9.90 -3.81
N ARG A 48 -2.37 10.85 -2.92
CA ARG A 48 -1.35 11.81 -2.46
C ARG A 48 -0.92 11.47 -1.05
N VAL A 49 0.37 11.32 -0.85
CA VAL A 49 0.98 11.05 0.46
C VAL A 49 1.75 12.28 0.91
N ILE A 50 1.35 12.87 2.03
CA ILE A 50 2.06 14.00 2.63
C ILE A 50 3.23 13.47 3.47
N THR A 51 4.45 13.60 2.95
CA THR A 51 5.69 13.10 3.56
C THR A 51 6.37 14.13 4.45
N GLY A 52 6.04 15.41 4.29
CA GLY A 52 6.49 16.52 5.13
C GLY A 52 5.41 17.59 5.22
N VAL A 53 5.29 18.22 6.38
CA VAL A 53 4.38 19.34 6.62
C VAL A 53 5.21 20.54 7.05
N SER A 54 4.94 21.68 6.42
CA SER A 54 5.61 22.95 6.71
C SER A 54 5.26 23.51 8.09
N SER A 55 4.14 23.07 8.68
CA SER A 55 3.78 23.43 10.06
C SER A 55 4.53 22.52 11.04
N GLY A 56 5.29 23.13 11.97
CA GLY A 56 6.00 22.39 13.03
C GLY A 56 5.10 21.52 13.94
N ALA A 57 3.77 21.65 13.81
CA ALA A 57 2.77 20.86 14.52
C ALA A 57 2.44 19.50 13.87
N GLY A 58 2.86 19.26 12.62
CA GLY A 58 2.68 17.93 12.01
C GLY A 58 1.30 17.65 11.40
N TYR A 59 0.44 18.67 11.24
CA TYR A 59 -0.94 18.51 10.72
C TYR A 59 -1.06 18.96 9.26
N VAL A 60 -1.80 18.18 8.48
CA VAL A 60 -2.25 18.55 7.13
C VAL A 60 -3.41 19.52 7.25
N GLY A 61 -3.26 20.70 6.65
CA GLY A 61 -4.25 21.78 6.67
C GLY A 61 -5.20 21.76 5.47
N VAL A 62 -6.22 22.63 5.51
CA VAL A 62 -7.25 22.74 4.48
C VAL A 62 -6.68 23.14 3.11
N ASP A 63 -5.60 23.92 3.08
CA ASP A 63 -4.98 24.37 1.83
C ASP A 63 -4.44 23.19 1.02
N THR A 64 -3.85 22.19 1.68
CA THR A 64 -3.40 20.94 1.02
C THR A 64 -4.56 20.19 0.35
N VAL A 65 -5.74 20.19 0.98
CA VAL A 65 -6.94 19.56 0.43
C VAL A 65 -7.40 20.33 -0.81
N LYS A 66 -7.51 21.66 -0.71
CA LYS A 66 -7.91 22.53 -1.83
C LYS A 66 -6.95 22.41 -3.02
N GLU A 67 -5.65 22.38 -2.77
CA GLU A 67 -4.64 22.13 -3.80
C GLU A 67 -4.85 20.78 -4.49
N MET A 68 -5.16 19.74 -3.72
CA MET A 68 -5.47 18.43 -4.29
C MET A 68 -6.76 18.46 -5.12
N SER A 69 -7.84 19.08 -4.63
CA SER A 69 -9.10 19.23 -5.37
C SER A 69 -8.92 19.94 -6.70
N VAL A 70 -8.09 20.99 -6.74
CA VAL A 70 -7.71 21.68 -7.98
C VAL A 70 -7.00 20.73 -8.94
N VAL A 71 -6.10 19.87 -8.45
CA VAL A 71 -5.41 18.87 -9.29
C VAL A 71 -6.37 17.81 -9.81
N LEU A 72 -7.29 17.32 -8.98
CA LEU A 72 -8.29 16.33 -9.38
C LEU A 72 -9.13 16.86 -10.54
N LYS A 73 -9.69 18.06 -10.39
CA LYS A 73 -10.52 18.74 -11.41
C LYS A 73 -9.73 19.05 -12.68
N LYS A 74 -8.56 19.69 -12.56
CA LYS A 74 -7.76 20.10 -13.74
C LYS A 74 -7.20 18.94 -14.55
N ARG A 75 -7.01 17.77 -13.94
CA ARG A 75 -6.41 16.60 -14.59
C ARG A 75 -7.38 15.45 -14.79
N ASN A 76 -8.68 15.69 -14.58
CA ASN A 76 -9.76 14.72 -14.73
C ASN A 76 -9.44 13.41 -14.00
N TYR A 77 -9.21 13.48 -12.69
CA TYR A 77 -9.17 12.29 -11.83
C TYR A 77 -10.58 12.02 -11.31
N ASP A 78 -10.97 10.75 -11.28
CA ASP A 78 -12.29 10.30 -10.84
C ASP A 78 -12.38 10.22 -9.32
N LYS A 79 -11.24 10.00 -8.65
CA LYS A 79 -11.18 9.90 -7.19
C LYS A 79 -9.86 10.40 -6.62
N GLY A 80 -9.96 11.02 -5.43
CA GLY A 80 -8.82 11.40 -4.60
C GLY A 80 -8.71 10.56 -3.34
N ILE A 81 -7.49 10.18 -2.97
CA ILE A 81 -7.14 9.63 -1.65
C ILE A 81 -5.99 10.45 -1.08
N LEU A 82 -6.18 11.06 0.09
CA LEU A 82 -5.16 11.84 0.78
C LEU A 82 -4.67 11.10 2.03
N ILE A 83 -3.37 10.81 2.04
CA ILE A 83 -2.70 10.08 3.11
C ILE A 83 -1.79 11.05 3.87
N GLY A 84 -1.98 11.17 5.17
CA GLY A 84 -1.20 12.06 6.02
C GLY A 84 -1.06 11.53 7.44
N LYS A 85 -0.20 12.13 8.27
CA LYS A 85 -0.10 11.72 9.68
C LYS A 85 -1.37 12.05 10.44
N ARG A 86 -1.79 13.31 10.36
CA ARG A 86 -2.94 13.91 11.04
C ARG A 86 -3.51 15.03 10.18
N PHE A 87 -4.79 15.31 10.38
CA PHE A 87 -5.52 16.35 9.65
C PHE A 87 -6.13 17.33 10.64
N THR A 88 -6.23 18.60 10.25
CA THR A 88 -7.05 19.56 11.01
C THR A 88 -8.53 19.27 10.77
N LYS A 89 -9.40 19.68 11.70
CA LYS A 89 -10.86 19.53 11.52
C LYS A 89 -11.38 20.20 10.24
N ALA A 90 -10.81 21.35 9.89
CA ALA A 90 -11.13 22.02 8.64
C ALA A 90 -10.72 21.19 7.41
N ALA A 91 -9.56 20.52 7.45
CA ALA A 91 -9.15 19.62 6.37
C ALA A 91 -10.05 18.38 6.28
N GLU A 92 -10.46 17.81 7.42
CA GLU A 92 -11.41 16.68 7.47
C GLU A 92 -12.74 17.05 6.79
N SER A 93 -13.35 18.17 7.17
CA SER A 93 -14.61 18.63 6.57
C SER A 93 -14.48 18.98 5.08
N GLU A 94 -13.36 19.58 4.66
CA GLU A 94 -13.12 19.88 3.25
C GLU A 94 -12.95 18.59 2.42
N MET A 95 -12.25 17.59 2.94
CA MET A 95 -12.11 16.29 2.26
C MET A 95 -13.46 15.60 2.08
N GLU A 96 -14.31 15.63 3.11
CA GLU A 96 -15.67 15.11 3.01
C GLU A 96 -16.50 15.85 1.95
N HIS A 97 -16.42 17.20 1.93
CA HIS A 97 -17.12 18.02 0.95
C HIS A 97 -16.67 17.76 -0.50
N GLU A 98 -15.37 17.60 -0.72
CA GLU A 98 -14.78 17.34 -2.04
C GLU A 98 -14.74 15.84 -2.40
N ASN A 99 -15.35 14.97 -1.58
CA ASN A 99 -15.35 13.51 -1.74
C ASN A 99 -13.94 12.91 -1.91
N ILE A 100 -12.98 13.42 -1.14
CA ILE A 100 -11.61 12.93 -1.06
C ILE A 100 -11.52 11.96 0.12
N GLU A 101 -11.08 10.74 -0.16
CA GLU A 101 -10.90 9.73 0.87
C GLU A 101 -9.72 10.07 1.77
N MET A 102 -9.95 10.17 3.07
CA MET A 102 -8.92 10.43 4.06
C MET A 102 -8.33 9.14 4.63
N ILE A 103 -7.01 9.04 4.68
CA ILE A 103 -6.28 7.98 5.39
C ILE A 103 -5.23 8.62 6.29
N SER A 104 -5.21 8.21 7.56
CA SER A 104 -4.28 8.76 8.55
C SER A 104 -3.45 7.69 9.27
N GLU A 105 -2.56 8.11 10.17
CA GLU A 105 -1.88 7.18 11.07
C GLU A 105 -2.88 6.34 11.89
N ARG A 106 -3.99 6.95 12.31
CA ARG A 106 -5.03 6.31 13.15
C ARG A 106 -6.22 5.76 12.38
N ILE A 107 -6.41 6.21 11.14
CA ILE A 107 -7.57 5.87 10.32
C ILE A 107 -7.04 5.12 9.11
N MET A 108 -7.06 3.79 9.20
CA MET A 108 -6.82 2.89 8.08
C MET A 108 -8.15 2.35 7.57
N PRO A 109 -8.32 2.15 6.25
CA PRO A 109 -9.42 1.35 5.75
C PRO A 109 -9.37 -0.02 6.41
N HIS A 110 -10.49 -0.48 6.98
CA HIS A 110 -10.55 -1.83 7.53
C HIS A 110 -10.58 -2.84 6.39
N PHE A 111 -9.54 -3.68 6.31
CA PHE A 111 -9.49 -4.78 5.36
C PHE A 111 -9.75 -6.09 6.09
N LYS A 112 -10.61 -6.92 5.51
CA LYS A 112 -10.85 -8.29 5.98
C LYS A 112 -9.56 -9.10 5.84
N SER A 113 -9.24 -9.93 6.84
CA SER A 113 -8.03 -10.76 6.85
C SER A 113 -7.99 -11.71 5.64
N GLU A 114 -9.14 -12.19 5.18
CA GLU A 114 -9.24 -13.04 3.98
C GLU A 114 -8.79 -12.30 2.73
N ARG A 115 -9.18 -11.02 2.59
CA ARG A 115 -8.76 -10.19 1.45
C ARG A 115 -7.25 -9.94 1.48
N LEU A 116 -6.70 -9.64 2.65
CA LEU A 116 -5.26 -9.46 2.84
C LEU A 116 -4.49 -10.73 2.47
N TYR A 117 -4.94 -11.87 2.98
CA TYR A 117 -4.30 -13.16 2.74
C TYR A 117 -4.36 -13.58 1.27
N LEU A 118 -5.47 -13.32 0.57
CA LEU A 118 -5.58 -13.53 -0.88
C LEU A 118 -4.55 -12.70 -1.67
N VAL A 119 -4.38 -11.42 -1.31
CA VAL A 119 -3.40 -10.54 -1.96
C VAL A 119 -1.97 -11.02 -1.69
N ILE A 120 -1.67 -11.43 -0.46
CA ILE A 120 -0.39 -12.02 -0.08
C ILE A 120 -0.07 -13.27 -0.92
N ASN A 121 -1.03 -14.19 -1.05
CA ASN A 121 -0.85 -15.38 -1.88
C ASN A 121 -0.61 -15.02 -3.34
N GLY A 122 -1.34 -14.05 -3.89
CA GLY A 122 -1.09 -13.54 -5.24
C GLY A 122 0.33 -12.98 -5.42
N CYS A 123 0.86 -12.26 -4.42
CA CYS A 123 2.25 -11.80 -4.42
C CYS A 123 3.25 -12.96 -4.37
N ILE A 124 3.02 -13.94 -3.48
CA ILE A 124 3.86 -15.14 -3.36
C ILE A 124 3.91 -15.90 -4.68
N GLU A 125 2.76 -16.13 -5.33
CA GLU A 125 2.69 -16.82 -6.62
C GLU A 125 3.49 -16.10 -7.71
N LYS A 126 3.32 -14.77 -7.83
CA LYS A 126 4.06 -13.95 -8.80
C LYS A 126 5.58 -14.05 -8.55
N LEU A 127 6.00 -13.95 -7.29
CA LEU A 127 7.40 -14.04 -6.89
C LEU A 127 8.00 -15.43 -7.12
N CYS A 128 7.26 -16.50 -6.80
CA CYS A 128 7.68 -17.87 -7.06
C CYS A 128 7.83 -18.14 -8.56
N ARG A 129 6.88 -17.69 -9.39
CA ARG A 129 7.01 -17.78 -10.86
C ARG A 129 8.23 -17.01 -11.36
N ALA A 130 8.45 -15.79 -10.87
CA ALA A 130 9.59 -14.98 -11.29
C ALA A 130 10.94 -15.58 -10.88
N LYS A 131 11.07 -16.07 -9.64
CA LYS A 131 12.33 -16.60 -9.10
C LYS A 131 12.62 -18.04 -9.50
N CYS A 132 11.58 -18.88 -9.61
CA CYS A 132 11.71 -20.33 -9.72
C CYS A 132 11.03 -20.91 -10.97
N GLY A 133 10.29 -20.12 -11.75
CA GLY A 133 9.56 -20.56 -12.94
C GLY A 133 8.25 -21.29 -12.65
N LEU A 134 7.92 -21.57 -11.39
CA LEU A 134 6.72 -22.30 -10.99
C LEU A 134 6.17 -21.83 -9.64
N VAL A 135 4.89 -22.12 -9.39
CA VAL A 135 4.28 -22.02 -8.06
C VAL A 135 4.34 -23.42 -7.42
N PRO A 136 4.98 -23.58 -6.25
CA PRO A 136 5.00 -24.85 -5.53
C PRO A 136 3.59 -25.33 -5.19
N VAL A 137 3.28 -26.62 -5.43
CA VAL A 137 1.98 -27.22 -5.07
C VAL A 137 2.11 -28.02 -3.79
N LYS A 138 3.26 -28.67 -3.59
CA LYS A 138 3.61 -29.38 -2.35
C LYS A 138 4.92 -28.87 -1.80
N GLU A 139 5.18 -29.15 -0.53
CA GLU A 139 6.36 -28.66 0.18
C GLU A 139 7.67 -29.02 -0.53
N SER A 140 7.78 -30.24 -1.07
CA SER A 140 8.98 -30.72 -1.77
C SER A 140 9.26 -30.03 -3.12
N ASP A 141 8.31 -29.27 -3.66
CA ASP A 141 8.54 -28.46 -4.87
C ASP A 141 9.38 -27.20 -4.55
N CYS A 142 9.46 -26.80 -3.28
CA CYS A 142 10.16 -25.60 -2.83
C CYS A 142 11.45 -25.95 -2.09
N LYS A 143 12.60 -25.57 -2.66
CA LYS A 143 13.92 -25.68 -1.99
C LYS A 143 14.22 -24.50 -1.06
N GLY A 144 13.20 -23.73 -0.68
CA GLY A 144 13.32 -22.52 0.13
C GLY A 144 13.59 -22.77 1.62
N TYR A 145 13.51 -24.03 2.04
CA TYR A 145 13.77 -24.48 3.40
C TYR A 145 14.67 -25.72 3.35
N VAL A 146 15.85 -25.64 3.94
CA VAL A 146 16.90 -26.69 3.89
C VAL A 146 17.52 -26.81 5.28
N ASP A 147 17.65 -28.05 5.78
CA ASP A 147 18.29 -28.37 7.06
C ASP A 147 17.80 -27.52 8.25
N GLY A 148 16.48 -27.33 8.33
CA GLY A 148 15.83 -26.57 9.40
C GLY A 148 15.91 -25.05 9.25
N ARG A 149 16.39 -24.53 8.11
CA ARG A 149 16.61 -23.10 7.89
C ARG A 149 15.97 -22.61 6.60
N TYR A 150 15.42 -21.40 6.65
CA TYR A 150 14.95 -20.71 5.45
C TYR A 150 16.13 -20.16 4.66
N VAL A 151 16.18 -20.51 3.37
CA VAL A 151 17.14 -19.97 2.40
C VAL A 151 16.45 -19.12 1.33
N CYS A 152 15.11 -19.03 1.37
CA CYS A 152 14.30 -18.17 0.51
C CYS A 152 13.36 -17.30 1.34
N ASP A 153 13.51 -15.98 1.24
CA ASP A 153 12.66 -15.03 1.96
C ASP A 153 11.18 -15.12 1.58
N VAL A 154 10.88 -15.45 0.32
CA VAL A 154 9.49 -15.64 -0.14
C VAL A 154 8.86 -16.82 0.59
N ARG A 155 9.62 -17.92 0.77
CA ARG A 155 9.14 -19.09 1.51
C ARG A 155 8.92 -18.77 2.99
N LEU A 156 9.86 -18.08 3.62
CA LEU A 156 9.73 -17.63 5.01
C LEU A 156 8.47 -16.77 5.21
N VAL A 157 8.23 -15.79 4.33
CA VAL A 157 7.06 -14.92 4.44
C VAL A 157 5.76 -15.67 4.15
N SER A 158 5.76 -16.63 3.21
CA SER A 158 4.62 -17.50 2.93
C SER A 158 4.18 -18.31 4.16
N ASP A 159 5.14 -18.95 4.82
CA ASP A 159 4.85 -19.79 5.99
C ASP A 159 4.38 -18.92 7.18
N ASN A 160 4.99 -17.74 7.37
CA ASN A 160 4.52 -16.76 8.36
C ASN A 160 3.11 -16.26 8.08
N ALA A 161 2.81 -15.87 6.83
CA ALA A 161 1.51 -15.33 6.46
C ALA A 161 0.38 -16.35 6.68
N SER A 162 0.64 -17.62 6.36
CA SER A 162 -0.30 -18.71 6.63
C SER A 162 -0.59 -18.81 8.13
N PHE A 163 0.45 -18.82 8.95
CA PHE A 163 0.34 -18.86 10.41
C PHE A 163 -0.40 -17.64 10.99
N HIS A 164 -0.08 -16.43 10.52
CA HIS A 164 -0.73 -15.20 10.97
C HIS A 164 -2.22 -15.15 10.59
N PHE A 165 -2.56 -15.64 9.39
CA PHE A 165 -3.94 -15.71 8.93
C PHE A 165 -4.78 -16.65 9.79
N GLU A 166 -4.29 -17.85 10.08
CA GLU A 166 -4.95 -18.83 10.96
C GLU A 166 -5.22 -18.28 12.37
N ARG A 167 -4.38 -17.35 12.83
CA ARG A 167 -4.51 -16.71 14.15
C ARG A 167 -5.33 -15.42 14.15
N GLY A 168 -5.78 -14.95 12.99
CA GLY A 168 -6.49 -13.67 12.85
C GLY A 168 -5.61 -12.45 13.16
N TRP A 169 -4.30 -12.55 12.96
CA TRP A 169 -3.34 -11.51 13.29
C TRP A 169 -3.14 -10.54 12.11
N THR A 170 -4.14 -9.70 11.87
CA THR A 170 -4.19 -8.78 10.72
C THR A 170 -2.97 -7.85 10.62
N ASP A 171 -2.52 -7.27 11.74
CA ASP A 171 -1.35 -6.38 11.74
C ASP A 171 -0.06 -7.09 11.27
N PHE A 172 0.04 -8.40 11.50
CA PHE A 172 1.16 -9.19 11.02
C PHE A 172 1.04 -9.53 9.52
N LEU A 173 -0.17 -9.72 9.01
CA LEU A 173 -0.41 -9.88 7.58
C LEU A 173 -0.01 -8.61 6.80
N ASP A 174 -0.29 -7.41 7.33
CA ASP A 174 0.17 -6.16 6.72
C ASP A 174 1.70 -6.09 6.61
N ASN A 175 2.41 -6.59 7.63
CA ASN A 175 3.87 -6.68 7.63
C ASN A 175 4.38 -7.71 6.61
N ASP A 176 3.72 -8.85 6.47
CA ASP A 176 4.08 -9.86 5.48
C ASP A 176 3.90 -9.35 4.05
N LEU A 177 2.76 -8.70 3.77
CA LEU A 177 2.52 -8.06 2.47
C LEU A 177 3.58 -6.99 2.18
N THR A 178 3.90 -6.15 3.16
CA THR A 178 4.96 -5.13 3.03
C THR A 178 6.31 -5.75 2.65
N LYS A 179 6.70 -6.87 3.28
CA LYS A 179 7.94 -7.58 2.94
C LYS A 179 7.91 -8.14 1.51
N LEU A 180 6.80 -8.74 1.08
CA LEU A 180 6.66 -9.27 -0.27
C LEU A 180 6.73 -8.17 -1.34
N LEU A 181 6.08 -7.03 -1.12
CA LEU A 181 6.16 -5.88 -2.01
C LEU A 181 7.59 -5.34 -2.12
N ALA A 182 8.35 -5.31 -1.02
CA ALA A 182 9.75 -4.93 -1.04
C ALA A 182 10.62 -5.91 -1.84
N ILE A 183 10.40 -7.22 -1.70
CA ILE A 183 11.08 -8.24 -2.51
C ILE A 183 10.74 -8.09 -4.00
N GLN A 184 9.47 -7.84 -4.32
CA GLN A 184 9.03 -7.65 -5.70
C GLN A 184 9.66 -6.43 -6.35
N LYS A 185 9.77 -5.33 -5.60
CA LYS A 185 10.44 -4.11 -6.08
C LYS A 185 11.92 -4.37 -6.38
N ALA A 186 12.63 -5.03 -5.46
CA ALA A 186 14.05 -5.37 -5.64
C ALA A 186 14.34 -6.35 -6.79
N LEU A 187 13.33 -7.07 -7.30
CA LEU A 187 13.46 -7.91 -8.49
C LEU A 187 13.24 -7.16 -9.81
N ASN A 188 12.53 -6.03 -9.76
CA ASN A 188 12.17 -5.23 -10.94
C ASN A 188 13.11 -4.03 -11.15
N ASP A 189 13.93 -3.72 -10.16
CA ASP A 189 15.03 -2.73 -10.21
C ASP A 189 16.32 -3.39 -10.75
#